data_AF-A0A7K2QLI1-F1
#
_entry.id   AF-A0A7K2QLI1-F1
#
_cell.length_a   1.000
_cell.length_b   1.000
_cell.length_c   1.000
_cell.angle_alpha   90.00
_cell.angle_beta   90.00
_cell.angle_gamma   90.00
#
_symmetry.space_group_name_H-M   'P 1'
#
loop_
_entity.id
_entity.type
_entity.pdbx_description
1 polymer ?
#
loop_
_entity_poly.entity_id
_entity_poly.type
_entity_poly.pdbx_seq_one_letter_code
_entity_poly.pdbx_strand_id
1 'polypeptide(L)'
;MNHVSCPHCGGLTPYRIRSDGLFGCDECGNLLDSRDISLDGNDVWGVDSERQLVVFADPVTAFERLHEYLADFLDEPTDSYAEAATLNAFEWAAADLIDAIHAGIRLPEMEN
;
A
#
# COMPACT_ATOMS: atom_id res chain seq x y z
N MET A 1 -0.64 5.08 -0.96
CA MET A 1 -1.04 4.26 -2.12
C MET A 1 -0.41 4.85 -3.37
N ASN A 2 0.24 4.03 -4.18
CA ASN A 2 0.95 4.45 -5.38
C ASN A 2 0.42 3.73 -6.63
N HIS A 3 0.21 4.45 -7.72
CA HIS A 3 -0.18 3.84 -9.00
C HIS A 3 1.01 3.16 -9.69
N VAL A 4 0.76 2.00 -10.29
CA VAL A 4 1.74 1.33 -11.14
C VAL A 4 1.62 1.84 -12.56
N SER A 5 2.56 2.69 -12.96
CA SER A 5 2.59 3.30 -14.28
C SER A 5 3.31 2.47 -15.34
N CYS A 6 2.85 2.57 -16.57
CA CYS A 6 3.45 1.91 -17.72
C CYS A 6 4.81 2.56 -18.08
N PRO A 7 5.93 1.80 -18.03
CA PRO A 7 7.24 2.35 -18.35
C PRO A 7 7.41 2.63 -19.85
N HIS A 8 6.63 1.97 -20.71
CA HIS A 8 6.74 2.10 -22.17
C HIS A 8 6.24 3.44 -22.72
N CYS A 9 5.35 4.14 -21.99
CA CYS A 9 4.87 5.48 -22.35
C CYS A 9 5.50 6.59 -21.48
N GLY A 10 6.62 6.31 -20.82
CA GLY A 10 7.32 7.30 -19.99
C GLY A 10 6.81 7.40 -18.55
N GLY A 11 6.01 6.44 -18.07
CA GLY A 11 5.60 6.36 -16.67
C GLY A 11 4.46 7.30 -16.27
N LEU A 12 3.75 7.89 -17.24
CA LEU A 12 2.66 8.84 -16.99
C LEU A 12 1.28 8.18 -16.91
N THR A 13 1.10 7.02 -17.54
CA THR A 13 -0.19 6.34 -17.61
C THR A 13 -0.22 5.13 -16.69
N PRO A 14 -1.15 5.07 -15.72
CA PRO A 14 -1.33 3.91 -14.87
C PRO A 14 -1.89 2.73 -15.65
N TYR A 15 -1.46 1.52 -15.26
CA TYR A 15 -2.08 0.29 -15.75
C TYR A 15 -3.52 0.16 -15.24
N ARG A 16 -4.44 -0.30 -16.10
CA ARG A 16 -5.86 -0.49 -15.78
C ARG A 16 -6.26 -1.95 -15.92
N ILE A 17 -7.05 -2.49 -14.98
CA ILE A 17 -7.56 -3.86 -15.07
C ILE A 17 -8.52 -3.98 -16.26
N ARG A 18 -8.37 -5.07 -17.02
CA ARG A 18 -9.20 -5.42 -18.18
C ARG A 18 -10.11 -6.61 -17.84
N SER A 19 -11.11 -6.84 -18.69
CA SER A 19 -12.04 -7.97 -18.53
C SER A 19 -11.40 -9.35 -18.74
N ASP A 20 -10.22 -9.40 -19.36
CA ASP A 20 -9.44 -10.62 -19.60
C ASP A 20 -8.54 -10.99 -18.40
N GLY A 21 -8.54 -10.19 -17.33
CA GLY A 21 -7.72 -10.40 -16.14
C GLY A 21 -6.30 -9.84 -16.25
N LEU A 22 -5.93 -9.23 -17.38
CA LEU A 22 -4.65 -8.53 -17.55
C LEU A 22 -4.77 -7.05 -17.19
N PHE A 23 -3.62 -6.44 -16.93
CA PHE A 23 -3.51 -4.99 -16.80
C PHE A 23 -3.03 -4.38 -18.11
N GLY A 24 -3.71 -3.36 -18.60
CA GLY A 24 -3.38 -2.70 -19.86
C GLY A 24 -3.06 -1.23 -19.68
N CYS A 25 -2.10 -0.74 -20.48
CA CYS A 25 -1.87 0.69 -20.67
C CYS A 25 -2.76 1.22 -21.82
N ASP A 26 -3.62 2.18 -21.53
CA ASP A 26 -4.57 2.74 -22.51
C ASP A 26 -3.88 3.55 -23.63
N GLU A 27 -2.64 4.00 -23.43
CA GLU A 27 -1.90 4.78 -24.43
C GLU A 27 -1.14 3.91 -25.46
N CYS A 28 -0.39 2.91 -24.99
CA CYS A 28 0.50 2.13 -25.85
C CYS A 28 0.06 0.67 -26.03
N GLY A 29 -0.97 0.22 -25.33
CA GLY A 29 -1.49 -1.15 -25.40
C GLY A 29 -0.59 -2.20 -24.76
N ASN A 30 0.48 -1.79 -24.06
CA ASN A 30 1.31 -2.72 -23.30
C ASN A 30 0.49 -3.44 -22.23
N LEU A 31 0.76 -4.73 -22.06
CA LEU A 31 0.06 -5.60 -21.12
C LEU A 31 1.02 -6.05 -20.02
N LEU A 32 0.47 -6.16 -18.82
CA LEU A 32 1.13 -6.67 -17.63
C LEU A 32 0.24 -7.76 -17.02
N ASP A 33 0.80 -8.94 -16.78
CA ASP A 33 0.12 -10.01 -16.04
C ASP A 33 0.36 -9.83 -14.54
N SER A 34 -0.61 -10.23 -13.72
CA SER A 34 -0.44 -10.30 -12.25
C SER A 34 0.82 -11.06 -11.81
N ARG A 35 1.26 -12.05 -12.58
CA ARG A 35 2.45 -12.88 -12.32
C ARG A 35 3.77 -12.14 -12.60
N ASP A 36 3.71 -11.06 -13.38
CA ASP A 36 4.87 -10.21 -13.67
C ASP A 36 5.08 -9.16 -12.57
N ILE A 37 4.11 -8.99 -11.67
CA ILE A 37 4.19 -8.06 -10.54
C ILE A 37 4.98 -8.72 -9.42
N SER A 38 6.26 -8.35 -9.32
CA SER A 38 7.13 -8.69 -8.19
C SER A 38 7.29 -7.46 -7.30
N LEU A 39 6.67 -7.50 -6.12
CA LEU A 39 6.84 -6.49 -5.08
C LEU A 39 7.88 -6.95 -4.05
N ASP A 40 8.39 -6.03 -3.25
CA ASP A 40 9.10 -6.39 -2.04
C ASP A 40 8.12 -6.97 -1.01
N GLY A 41 8.62 -7.77 -0.07
CA GLY A 41 7.77 -8.58 0.81
C GLY A 41 6.87 -7.80 1.77
N ASN A 42 6.93 -6.46 1.76
CA ASN A 42 6.13 -5.58 2.60
C ASN A 42 5.03 -4.85 1.84
N ASP A 43 4.96 -5.01 0.51
CA ASP A 43 3.97 -4.35 -0.33
C ASP A 43 3.07 -5.40 -1.00
N VAL A 44 1.82 -5.02 -1.20
CA VAL A 44 0.84 -5.80 -1.97
C VAL A 44 0.24 -4.93 -3.06
N TRP A 45 -0.30 -5.56 -4.10
CA TRP A 45 -1.01 -4.86 -5.17
C TRP A 45 -2.51 -5.06 -5.06
N GLY A 46 -3.25 -4.09 -5.57
CA GLY A 46 -4.71 -4.12 -5.67
C GLY A 46 -5.22 -3.30 -6.84
N VAL A 47 -6.54 -3.14 -6.90
CA VAL A 47 -7.21 -2.32 -7.91
C VAL A 47 -8.07 -1.29 -7.20
N ASP A 48 -7.89 -0.02 -7.55
CA ASP A 48 -8.68 1.07 -6.97
C ASP A 48 -10.09 1.20 -7.61
N SER A 49 -10.86 2.17 -7.13
CA SER A 49 -12.22 2.43 -7.62
C SER A 49 -12.26 2.91 -9.09
N GLU A 50 -11.15 3.41 -9.62
CA GLU A 50 -10.99 3.82 -11.02
C GLU A 50 -10.50 2.70 -11.93
N ARG A 51 -10.36 1.48 -11.39
CA ARG A 51 -9.84 0.27 -12.06
C ARG A 51 -8.34 0.33 -12.34
N GLN A 52 -7.60 1.17 -11.64
CA GLN A 52 -6.16 1.31 -11.83
C GLN A 52 -5.40 0.36 -10.88
N LEU A 53 -4.27 -0.16 -11.37
CA LEU A 53 -3.35 -0.98 -10.59
C LEU A 53 -2.61 -0.08 -9.58
N VAL A 54 -2.71 -0.44 -8.31
CA VAL A 54 -2.10 0.27 -7.19
C VAL A 54 -1.26 -0.66 -6.33
N VAL A 55 -0.25 -0.10 -5.69
CA VAL A 55 0.58 -0.74 -4.67
C VAL A 55 0.44 0.03 -3.36
N PHE A 56 0.39 -0.70 -2.27
CA PHE A 56 0.31 -0.17 -0.91
C PHE A 56 0.92 -1.19 0.05
N ALA A 57 1.27 -0.73 1.25
CA ALA A 57 1.87 -1.60 2.25
C ALA A 57 0.94 -2.76 2.60
N ASP A 58 1.51 -3.93 2.84
CA ASP A 58 0.80 -5.09 3.34
C ASP A 58 0.01 -4.71 4.61
N PRO A 59 -1.33 -4.89 4.63
CA PRO A 59 -2.15 -4.48 5.76
C PRO A 59 -1.79 -5.19 7.07
N VAL A 60 -1.28 -6.43 7.01
CA VAL A 60 -0.81 -7.12 8.22
C VAL A 60 0.41 -6.40 8.78
N THR A 61 1.42 -6.17 7.95
CA THR A 61 2.62 -5.42 8.32
C THR A 61 2.31 -3.99 8.80
N ALA A 62 1.40 -3.28 8.13
CA ALA A 62 0.98 -1.93 8.52
C ALA A 62 0.28 -1.92 9.88
N PHE A 63 -0.57 -2.91 10.15
CA PHE A 63 -1.26 -3.06 11.44
C PHE A 63 -0.28 -3.40 12.57
N GLU A 64 0.68 -4.30 12.34
CA GLU A 64 1.74 -4.62 13.32
C GLU A 64 2.57 -3.38 13.68
N ARG A 65 3.00 -2.59 12.69
CA ARG A 65 3.73 -1.33 12.91
C ARG A 65 2.90 -0.31 13.68
N LEU A 66 1.61 -0.19 13.37
CA LEU A 66 0.71 0.70 14.09
C LEU A 66 0.65 0.35 15.58
N HIS A 67 0.58 -0.94 15.91
CA HIS A 67 0.62 -1.44 17.28
C HIS A 67 1.98 -1.20 17.96
N GLU A 68 3.09 -1.41 17.26
CA GLU A 68 4.44 -1.14 17.75
C GLU A 68 4.62 0.34 18.11
N TYR A 69 4.31 1.26 17.18
CA TYR A 69 4.46 2.69 17.43
C TYR A 69 3.50 3.21 18.51
N LEU A 70 2.30 2.64 18.64
CA LEU A 70 1.41 2.96 19.75
C LEU A 70 2.00 2.52 21.09
N ALA A 71 2.61 1.33 21.16
CA ALA A 71 3.28 0.86 22.37
C ALA A 71 4.47 1.75 22.74
N ASP A 72 5.31 2.10 21.76
CA ASP A 72 6.46 3.00 21.96
C ASP A 72 6.03 4.40 22.41
N PHE A 73 4.92 4.92 21.87
CA PHE A 73 4.39 6.23 22.27
C PHE A 73 3.84 6.24 23.70
N LEU A 74 3.31 5.11 24.17
CA LEU A 74 2.78 4.96 25.52
C LEU A 74 3.86 4.68 26.57
N ASP A 75 5.08 4.33 26.16
CA ASP A 75 6.23 4.18 27.05
C ASP A 75 6.77 5.55 27.50
N GLU A 76 7.63 5.58 28.52
CA GLU A 76 8.20 6.83 29.03
C GLU A 76 9.09 7.50 27.96
N PRO A 77 8.71 8.71 27.46
CA PRO A 77 9.40 9.32 26.33
C PRO A 77 10.82 9.70 26.72
N THR A 78 11.79 9.31 25.89
CA THR A 78 13.21 9.60 26.13
C THR A 78 13.51 11.09 25.96
N ASP A 79 12.86 11.74 24.99
CA ASP A 79 12.81 13.20 24.79
C ASP A 79 11.67 13.61 23.81
N SER A 80 11.45 14.92 23.65
CA SER A 80 10.39 15.47 22.79
C SER A 80 10.57 15.21 21.29
N TYR A 81 11.80 14.99 20.83
CA TYR A 81 12.08 14.66 19.44
C TYR A 81 11.68 13.21 19.14
N ALA A 82 12.04 12.29 20.04
CA ALA A 82 11.63 10.89 19.95
C ALA A 82 10.10 10.76 19.95
N GLU A 83 9.40 11.47 20.85
CA GLU A 83 7.94 11.48 20.91
C GLU A 83 7.31 11.93 19.57
N ALA A 84 7.82 13.02 18.98
CA ALA A 84 7.33 13.51 17.70
C ALA A 84 7.65 12.54 16.54
N ALA A 85 8.80 11.87 16.56
CA ALA A 85 9.16 10.87 15.56
C ALA A 85 8.22 9.65 15.62
N THR A 86 7.93 9.15 16.81
CA THR A 86 7.01 8.01 17.02
C THR A 86 5.58 8.37 16.60
N LEU A 87 5.11 9.56 16.94
CA LEU A 87 3.78 10.01 16.51
C LEU A 87 3.67 10.11 14.98
N ASN A 88 4.68 10.67 14.32
CA ASN A 88 4.71 10.67 12.85
C ASN A 88 4.68 9.24 12.30
N ALA A 89 5.51 8.33 12.82
CA ALA A 89 5.56 6.95 12.36
C ALA A 89 4.20 6.23 12.53
N PHE A 90 3.51 6.47 13.63
CA PHE A 90 2.15 6.01 13.86
C PHE A 90 1.16 6.54 12.80
N GLU A 91 1.22 7.84 12.48
CA GLU A 91 0.37 8.45 11.45
C GLU A 91 0.60 7.83 10.06
N TRP A 92 1.87 7.56 9.70
CA TRP A 92 2.20 6.87 8.45
C TRP A 92 1.64 5.44 8.39
N ALA A 93 1.82 4.66 9.46
CA ALA A 93 1.26 3.30 9.53
C ALA A 93 -0.28 3.28 9.47
N ALA A 94 -0.93 4.28 10.05
CA ALA A 94 -2.39 4.44 9.96
C ALA A 94 -2.84 4.76 8.53
N ALA A 95 -2.13 5.63 7.83
CA ALA A 95 -2.42 5.96 6.44
C ALA A 95 -2.29 4.73 5.51
N ASP A 96 -1.24 3.94 5.71
CA ASP A 96 -1.02 2.68 4.98
C ASP A 96 -2.19 1.70 5.16
N LEU A 97 -2.69 1.58 6.39
CA LEU A 97 -3.83 0.71 6.69
C LEU A 97 -5.14 1.20 6.04
N ILE A 98 -5.37 2.52 6.05
CA ILE A 98 -6.52 3.15 5.39
C ILE A 98 -6.49 2.88 3.89
N ASP A 99 -5.32 2.97 3.27
CA ASP A 99 -5.14 2.67 1.84
C ASP A 99 -5.49 1.22 1.52
N ALA A 100 -5.05 0.26 2.34
CA ALA A 100 -5.40 -1.15 2.16
C ALA A 100 -6.92 -1.41 2.32
N ILE A 101 -7.58 -0.72 3.25
CA ILE A 101 -9.05 -0.78 3.42
C ILE A 101 -9.76 -0.22 2.18
N HIS A 102 -9.29 0.90 1.64
CA HIS A 102 -9.85 1.47 0.41
C HIS A 102 -9.66 0.57 -0.81
N ALA A 103 -8.61 -0.25 -0.83
CA ALA A 103 -8.41 -1.31 -1.82
C ALA A 103 -9.31 -2.55 -1.58
N GLY A 104 -10.17 -2.54 -0.56
CA GLY A 104 -11.12 -3.61 -0.27
C GLY A 104 -10.51 -4.80 0.48
N ILE A 105 -9.30 -4.67 1.01
CA ILE A 105 -8.70 -5.73 1.82
C ILE A 105 -9.29 -5.65 3.24
N ARG A 106 -9.72 -6.80 3.75
CA ARG A 106 -10.17 -6.90 5.12
C ARG A 106 -8.97 -6.85 6.06
N LEU A 107 -9.15 -6.14 7.18
CA LEU A 107 -8.21 -6.20 8.28
C LEU A 107 -7.98 -7.66 8.71
N PRO A 108 -6.74 -8.06 9.04
CA PRO A 108 -6.49 -9.38 9.57
C PRO A 108 -7.34 -9.63 10.82
N GLU A 109 -7.93 -10.82 10.91
CA GLU A 109 -8.60 -11.24 12.14
C GLU A 109 -7.53 -11.42 13.22
N MET A 110 -7.66 -10.69 14.33
CA MET A 110 -6.78 -10.87 15.47
C MET A 110 -7.09 -12.23 16.13
N GLU A 111 -6.15 -13.17 16.06
CA GLU A 111 -6.20 -14.36 16.91
C GLU A 111 -5.99 -13.92 18.37
N ASN A 112 -6.98 -14.17 19.23
CA ASN A 112 -6.93 -13.92 20.69
C ASN A 112 -6.13 -15.00 21.42
#